data_AF-A0A9W4JPI7-F1
#
_entry.id   AF-A0A9W4JPI7-F1
#
_cell.length_a   1.000
_cell.length_b   1.000
_cell.length_c   1.000
_cell.angle_alpha   90.00
_cell.angle_beta   90.00
_cell.angle_gamma   90.00
#
_symmetry.space_group_name_H-M   'P 1'
#
loop_
_entity.id
_entity.type
_entity.pdbx_description
1 polymer ?
#
loop_
_entity_poly.entity_id
_entity_poly.type
_entity_poly.pdbx_seq_one_letter_code
_entity_poly.pdbx_strand_id
1 'polypeptide(L)'
;MHILITGAAGFVGQLLAKELLNDPTYRLTLTDINQPPIPAGVRYPENATALQADLLSGAKDVVDASLDAVYAFHGIMSSGSEANFDLGMTVNIDATRNLLDALRHTCPGVRVIYSSSQAVYGQPLPEIVTDSVIPTPESSYGAEKIVCETLVNEYTRRGFINGFTLRFPTISVRPGAPTAAASSFLSGMIREPLDGKACVIPIEDRQFKSWLCSPKILVENLLITLRLPADSVPRHIRQINVPGICVTVQGMMDALEAVGGKEKLALLSEKEDPSLVSILRSWPTQFDNSQAISLGFKRDVSFEQTVRGYQNGLTEAKMPQLSILVYKGVPVDFTQYRHTALHATWSESEHDWLHVVGAHPFFKYQRDPENPLTEEPIARIPVCVVPESISRAKIYLSCLNTAVRNGSGDRDWNCQNWVGEALAELVRIGCVSVQERCVAIDRMVEVILDAELEVHDVRWEDGKVVVIDMEYMPGERLDEAWKTFNPDQKLSIAFELHSYVNQLHELKGSYIGALDRGKAIIGQKTSLECGPFDTEQEFKEFILGDIVTPAPDLLRHYAKFALMDGYEIVFTHADFAPRNILVEECRVMAILDWEYAG
;
A
#
# COMPACT_ATOMS: atom_id res chain seq x y z
N MET A 1 17.37 -15.78 -2.45
CA MET A 1 16.40 -16.43 -1.56
C MET A 1 15.04 -15.77 -1.72
N HIS A 2 13.99 -16.56 -1.93
CA HIS A 2 12.61 -16.09 -1.95
C HIS A 2 11.99 -16.21 -0.55
N ILE A 3 11.46 -15.10 -0.02
CA ILE A 3 10.98 -15.02 1.36
C ILE A 3 9.55 -14.48 1.40
N LEU A 4 8.65 -15.22 2.05
CA LEU A 4 7.32 -14.73 2.39
C LEU A 4 7.36 -14.01 3.75
N ILE A 5 6.82 -12.80 3.83
CA ILE A 5 6.57 -12.10 5.09
C ILE A 5 5.06 -11.93 5.23
N THR A 6 4.47 -12.55 6.24
CA THR A 6 3.06 -12.34 6.62
C THR A 6 2.97 -11.33 7.74
N GLY A 7 1.88 -10.55 7.82
CA GLY A 7 1.85 -9.39 8.71
C GLY A 7 2.78 -8.28 8.22
N ALA A 8 3.01 -8.21 6.90
CA ALA A 8 4.02 -7.36 6.30
C ALA A 8 3.67 -5.87 6.34
N ALA A 9 2.39 -5.50 6.51
CA ALA A 9 2.00 -4.10 6.73
C ALA A 9 2.36 -3.63 8.14
N GLY A 10 2.60 -4.58 9.06
CA GLY A 10 3.04 -4.31 10.42
C GLY A 10 4.48 -3.78 10.50
N PHE A 11 4.76 -3.09 11.60
CA PHE A 11 6.05 -2.46 11.90
C PHE A 11 7.28 -3.36 11.69
N VAL A 12 7.27 -4.57 12.27
CA VAL A 12 8.41 -5.49 12.17
C VAL A 12 8.57 -6.01 10.74
N GLY A 13 7.45 -6.26 10.04
CA GLY A 13 7.43 -6.66 8.64
C GLY A 13 8.07 -5.61 7.74
N GLN A 14 7.67 -4.34 7.87
CA GLN A 14 8.23 -3.22 7.11
C GLN A 14 9.72 -3.00 7.37
N LEU A 15 10.16 -3.08 8.63
CA LEU A 15 11.58 -2.95 8.97
C LEU A 15 12.43 -4.07 8.38
N LEU A 16 11.97 -5.31 8.49
CA LEU A 16 12.69 -6.46 7.94
C LEU A 16 12.70 -6.41 6.42
N ALA A 17 11.58 -6.07 5.78
CA ALA A 17 11.49 -5.92 4.34
C ALA A 17 12.46 -4.83 3.84
N LYS A 18 12.56 -3.69 4.54
CA LYS A 18 13.51 -2.63 4.19
C LYS A 18 14.95 -3.12 4.19
N GLU A 19 15.32 -3.89 5.20
CA GLU A 19 16.68 -4.43 5.32
C GLU A 19 16.97 -5.47 4.22
N LEU A 20 16.04 -6.38 3.96
CA LEU A 20 16.20 -7.43 2.95
C LEU A 20 16.22 -6.87 1.52
N LEU A 21 15.38 -5.88 1.19
CA LEU A 21 15.32 -5.26 -0.14
C LEU A 21 16.51 -4.33 -0.45
N ASN A 22 17.45 -4.17 0.49
CA ASN A 22 18.73 -3.51 0.23
C ASN A 22 19.82 -4.49 -0.24
N ASP A 23 19.51 -5.78 -0.30
CA ASP A 23 20.39 -6.84 -0.80
C ASP A 23 19.71 -7.53 -2.01
N PRO A 24 20.34 -7.52 -3.20
CA PRO A 24 19.71 -8.02 -4.43
C PRO A 24 19.50 -9.54 -4.42
N THR A 25 20.09 -10.26 -3.46
CA THR A 25 19.95 -11.71 -3.34
C THR A 25 18.60 -12.14 -2.76
N TYR A 26 17.80 -11.22 -2.21
CA TYR A 26 16.46 -11.52 -1.69
C TYR A 26 15.36 -11.08 -2.65
N ARG A 27 14.36 -11.96 -2.80
CA ARG A 27 13.05 -11.64 -3.37
C ARG A 27 12.02 -11.79 -2.26
N LEU A 28 11.07 -10.86 -2.14
CA LEU A 28 10.07 -10.85 -1.08
C LEU A 28 8.66 -10.97 -1.63
N THR A 29 7.86 -11.85 -1.04
CA THR A 29 6.40 -11.76 -1.08
C THR A 29 5.95 -11.14 0.24
N LEU A 30 5.34 -9.96 0.17
CA LEU A 30 4.81 -9.24 1.33
C LEU A 30 3.30 -9.46 1.37
N THR A 31 2.76 -9.97 2.48
CA THR A 31 1.32 -10.16 2.61
C THR A 31 0.76 -9.76 3.96
N ASP A 32 -0.46 -9.23 3.93
CA ASP A 32 -1.24 -8.78 5.08
C ASP A 32 -2.72 -8.67 4.64
N ILE A 33 -3.65 -8.52 5.60
CA ILE A 33 -5.09 -8.36 5.32
C ILE A 33 -5.38 -7.07 4.55
N ASN A 34 -4.54 -6.05 4.77
CA ASN A 34 -4.46 -4.85 3.95
C ASN A 34 -3.27 -4.97 3.01
N GLN A 35 -3.33 -4.41 1.80
CA GLN A 35 -2.17 -4.47 0.90
C GLN A 35 -0.94 -3.82 1.55
N PRO A 36 0.16 -4.57 1.79
CA PRO A 36 1.32 -4.02 2.46
C PRO A 36 2.09 -3.08 1.54
N PRO A 37 2.54 -1.91 2.00
CA PRO A 37 3.39 -1.06 1.19
C PRO A 37 4.76 -1.70 1.01
N ILE A 38 5.40 -1.43 -0.13
CA ILE A 38 6.83 -1.68 -0.31
C ILE A 38 7.58 -0.55 0.43
N PRO A 39 8.52 -0.85 1.35
CA PRO A 39 9.24 0.19 2.09
C PRO A 39 9.93 1.19 1.16
N ALA A 40 9.74 2.48 1.42
CA ALA A 40 10.37 3.54 0.62
C ALA A 40 11.90 3.57 0.79
N GLY A 41 12.61 4.00 -0.26
CA GLY A 41 14.06 4.22 -0.24
C GLY A 41 14.92 2.94 -0.18
N VAL A 42 14.35 1.78 -0.52
CA VAL A 42 15.10 0.52 -0.67
C VAL A 42 15.82 0.47 -2.02
N ARG A 43 16.93 -0.26 -2.11
CA ARG A 43 17.74 -0.36 -3.34
C ARG A 43 17.11 -1.21 -4.44
N TYR A 44 16.33 -2.22 -4.08
CA TYR A 44 15.74 -3.18 -5.03
C TYR A 44 14.23 -3.34 -4.78
N PRO A 45 13.42 -2.29 -4.93
CA PRO A 45 11.97 -2.36 -4.73
C PRO A 45 11.27 -3.35 -5.67
N GLU A 46 11.82 -3.58 -6.87
CA GLU A 46 11.35 -4.54 -7.86
C GLU A 46 11.45 -6.00 -7.40
N ASN A 47 12.25 -6.28 -6.36
CA ASN A 47 12.34 -7.60 -5.76
C ASN A 47 11.19 -7.90 -4.79
N ALA A 48 10.25 -6.97 -4.59
CA ALA A 48 9.08 -7.17 -3.74
C ALA A 48 7.80 -7.36 -4.57
N THR A 49 6.97 -8.31 -4.14
CA THR A 49 5.58 -8.47 -4.60
C THR A 49 4.66 -8.29 -3.39
N ALA A 50 3.78 -7.30 -3.44
CA ALA A 50 2.81 -7.02 -2.37
C ALA A 50 1.46 -7.66 -2.70
N LEU A 51 1.01 -8.57 -1.83
CA LEU A 51 -0.23 -9.32 -1.98
C LEU A 51 -1.14 -9.07 -0.78
N GLN A 52 -2.32 -8.51 -1.04
CA GLN A 52 -3.38 -8.47 -0.03
C GLN A 52 -3.99 -9.86 0.09
N ALA A 53 -3.95 -10.45 1.29
CA ALA A 53 -4.58 -11.75 1.54
C ALA A 53 -4.98 -11.89 3.01
N ASP A 54 -6.15 -12.47 3.24
CA ASP A 54 -6.53 -13.01 4.54
C ASP A 54 -6.08 -14.47 4.61
N LEU A 55 -5.19 -14.81 5.54
CA LEU A 55 -4.66 -16.17 5.69
C LEU A 55 -5.73 -17.19 6.14
N LEU A 56 -6.90 -16.75 6.59
CA LEU A 56 -8.02 -17.66 6.89
C LEU A 56 -8.56 -18.34 5.62
N SER A 57 -8.62 -17.61 4.51
CA SER A 57 -9.15 -18.10 3.23
C SER A 57 -8.08 -18.24 2.13
N GLY A 58 -7.08 -17.37 2.13
CA GLY A 58 -6.08 -17.20 1.07
C GLY A 58 -4.66 -17.66 1.41
N ALA A 59 -4.45 -18.46 2.47
CA ALA A 59 -3.11 -18.95 2.82
C ALA A 59 -2.43 -19.74 1.69
N LYS A 60 -3.19 -20.38 0.80
CA LYS A 60 -2.65 -21.11 -0.36
C LYS A 60 -2.18 -20.19 -1.48
N ASP A 61 -2.74 -18.99 -1.56
CA ASP A 61 -2.50 -18.05 -2.67
C ASP A 61 -1.17 -17.30 -2.49
N VAL A 62 -0.67 -17.25 -1.25
CA VAL A 62 0.59 -16.59 -0.89
C VAL A 62 1.77 -17.56 -0.72
N VAL A 63 1.51 -18.88 -0.79
CA VAL A 63 2.53 -19.92 -0.61
C VAL A 63 2.86 -20.57 -1.95
N ASP A 64 4.10 -20.39 -2.40
CA ASP A 64 4.61 -21.02 -3.60
C ASP A 64 5.78 -21.99 -3.30
N ALA A 65 5.99 -22.95 -4.20
CA ALA A 65 7.01 -23.98 -4.03
C ALA A 65 8.47 -23.45 -4.10
N SER A 66 8.68 -22.21 -4.54
CA SER A 66 10.01 -21.59 -4.63
C SER A 66 10.42 -20.86 -3.35
N LEU A 67 9.56 -20.82 -2.32
CA LEU A 67 9.90 -20.20 -1.03
C LEU A 67 11.08 -20.90 -0.36
N ASP A 68 12.08 -20.11 0.03
CA ASP A 68 13.20 -20.56 0.86
C ASP A 68 12.91 -20.35 2.35
N ALA A 69 12.15 -19.31 2.68
CA ALA A 69 11.79 -18.99 4.05
C ALA A 69 10.46 -18.24 4.19
N VAL A 70 9.88 -18.30 5.39
CA VAL A 70 8.69 -17.57 5.80
C VAL A 70 8.93 -16.88 7.13
N TYR A 71 8.64 -15.58 7.21
CA TYR A 71 8.46 -14.85 8.46
C TYR A 71 6.97 -14.74 8.78
N ALA A 72 6.55 -15.39 9.86
CA ALA A 72 5.16 -15.43 10.30
C ALA A 72 4.93 -14.36 11.38
N PHE A 73 4.59 -13.12 10.96
CA PHE A 73 4.34 -11.98 11.87
C PHE A 73 2.87 -11.55 11.95
N HIS A 74 1.98 -12.16 11.17
CA HIS A 74 0.55 -11.89 11.26
C HIS A 74 0.02 -12.19 12.67
N GLY A 75 -0.99 -11.41 13.08
CA GLY A 75 -1.65 -11.61 14.37
C GLY A 75 -2.28 -10.34 14.92
N ILE A 76 -3.22 -10.51 15.83
CA ILE A 76 -3.76 -9.43 16.66
C ILE A 76 -3.00 -9.37 17.99
N MET A 77 -2.79 -8.16 18.51
CA MET A 77 -1.98 -7.91 19.70
C MET A 77 -2.71 -8.23 21.02
N SER A 78 -1.99 -8.16 22.14
CA SER A 78 -2.48 -8.60 23.46
C SER A 78 -3.81 -7.97 23.87
N SER A 79 -3.95 -6.65 23.81
CA SER A 79 -5.18 -5.97 24.25
C SER A 79 -6.36 -6.27 23.32
N GLY A 80 -6.11 -6.45 22.02
CA GLY A 80 -7.14 -6.84 21.06
C GLY A 80 -7.62 -8.28 21.23
N SER A 81 -6.69 -9.19 21.54
CA SER A 81 -7.01 -10.60 21.80
C SER A 81 -7.79 -10.75 23.11
N GLU A 82 -7.42 -10.00 24.15
CA GLU A 82 -8.12 -10.01 25.44
C GLU A 82 -9.52 -9.40 25.35
N ALA A 83 -9.68 -8.34 24.55
CA ALA A 83 -10.99 -7.71 24.33
C ALA A 83 -11.93 -8.56 23.46
N ASN A 84 -11.38 -9.39 22.57
CA ASN A 84 -12.16 -10.25 21.68
C ASN A 84 -11.48 -11.63 21.53
N PHE A 85 -11.85 -12.53 22.44
CA PHE A 85 -11.30 -13.89 22.51
C PHE A 85 -11.45 -14.66 21.20
N ASP A 86 -12.64 -14.67 20.59
CA ASP A 86 -12.90 -15.43 19.37
C ASP A 86 -12.07 -14.91 18.17
N LEU A 87 -11.90 -13.60 18.08
CA LEU A 87 -11.03 -12.99 17.08
C LEU A 87 -9.56 -13.36 17.31
N GLY A 88 -9.09 -13.34 18.56
CA GLY A 88 -7.74 -13.79 18.94
C GLY A 88 -7.48 -15.23 18.52
N MET A 89 -8.36 -16.15 18.90
CA MET A 89 -8.28 -17.56 18.51
C MET A 89 -8.24 -17.75 16.99
N THR A 90 -9.14 -17.08 16.26
CA THR A 90 -9.23 -17.18 14.80
C THR A 90 -7.96 -16.65 14.13
N VAL A 91 -7.54 -15.43 14.48
CA VAL A 91 -6.44 -14.74 13.77
C VAL A 91 -5.07 -15.27 14.21
N ASN A 92 -4.86 -15.56 15.49
CA ASN A 92 -3.54 -15.96 15.98
C ASN A 92 -3.30 -17.46 15.86
N ILE A 93 -4.34 -18.31 15.96
CA ILE A 93 -4.20 -19.77 15.88
C ILE A 93 -4.61 -20.29 14.51
N ASP A 94 -5.86 -20.07 14.09
CA ASP A 94 -6.39 -20.72 12.88
C ASP A 94 -5.68 -20.23 11.61
N ALA A 95 -5.43 -18.92 11.49
CA ALA A 95 -4.66 -18.39 10.36
C ALA A 95 -3.21 -18.92 10.33
N THR A 96 -2.54 -19.02 11.49
CA THR A 96 -1.21 -19.63 11.58
C THR A 96 -1.25 -21.10 11.18
N ARG A 97 -2.25 -21.85 11.64
CA ARG A 97 -2.43 -23.26 11.27
C ARG A 97 -2.66 -23.42 9.77
N ASN A 98 -3.50 -22.58 9.16
CA ASN A 98 -3.76 -22.59 7.72
C ASN A 98 -2.48 -22.33 6.92
N LEU A 99 -1.67 -21.35 7.33
CA LEU A 99 -0.35 -21.11 6.74
C LEU A 99 0.57 -22.33 6.85
N LEU A 100 0.67 -22.93 8.05
CA LEU A 100 1.50 -24.12 8.27
C LEU A 100 1.04 -25.31 7.43
N ASP A 101 -0.27 -25.52 7.28
CA ASP A 101 -0.82 -26.57 6.41
C ASP A 101 -0.58 -26.30 4.93
N ALA A 102 -0.70 -25.05 4.47
CA ALA A 102 -0.35 -24.68 3.11
C ALA A 102 1.14 -24.96 2.82
N LEU A 103 2.04 -24.55 3.72
CA LEU A 103 3.48 -24.80 3.59
C LEU A 103 3.80 -26.30 3.57
N ARG A 104 3.18 -27.07 4.46
CA ARG A 104 3.33 -28.53 4.51
C ARG A 104 2.97 -29.21 3.19
N HIS A 105 1.97 -28.69 2.47
CA HIS A 105 1.50 -29.27 1.22
C HIS A 105 2.27 -28.79 -0.01
N THR A 106 2.68 -27.52 -0.03
CA THR A 106 3.23 -26.88 -1.23
C THR A 106 4.76 -26.76 -1.21
N CYS A 107 5.37 -26.52 -0.05
CA CYS A 107 6.81 -26.28 0.08
C CYS A 107 7.37 -26.98 1.35
N PRO A 108 7.35 -28.34 1.38
CA PRO A 108 7.79 -29.08 2.56
C PRO A 108 9.27 -28.84 2.87
N GLY A 109 9.58 -28.62 4.14
CA GLY A 109 10.95 -28.37 4.63
C GLY A 109 11.37 -26.89 4.59
N VAL A 110 10.51 -26.00 4.08
CA VAL A 110 10.74 -24.55 4.09
C VAL A 110 11.06 -24.03 5.49
N ARG A 111 11.97 -23.04 5.57
CA ARG A 111 12.28 -22.39 6.85
C ARG A 111 11.11 -21.53 7.30
N VAL A 112 10.68 -21.67 8.55
CA VAL A 112 9.62 -20.82 9.12
C VAL A 112 10.16 -20.14 10.37
N ILE A 113 10.06 -18.82 10.43
CA ILE A 113 10.47 -18.01 11.59
C ILE A 113 9.20 -17.39 12.15
N TYR A 114 8.74 -17.93 13.26
CA TYR A 114 7.49 -17.53 13.92
C TYR A 114 7.77 -16.52 15.03
N SER A 115 7.05 -15.39 15.02
CA SER A 115 7.10 -14.42 16.12
C SER A 115 6.17 -14.84 17.26
N SER A 116 6.78 -15.45 18.28
CA SER A 116 6.19 -15.61 19.61
C SER A 116 6.50 -14.38 20.47
N SER A 117 6.20 -14.43 21.76
CA SER A 117 6.32 -13.30 22.68
C SER A 117 6.73 -13.76 24.07
N GLN A 118 7.35 -12.88 24.85
CA GLN A 118 7.49 -13.07 26.29
C GLN A 118 6.14 -13.16 27.04
N ALA A 119 5.04 -12.75 26.41
CA ALA A 119 3.69 -12.90 26.96
C ALA A 119 3.24 -14.35 27.14
N VAL A 120 4.02 -15.33 26.65
CA VAL A 120 3.79 -16.75 26.89
C VAL A 120 4.02 -17.18 28.34
N TYR A 121 4.71 -16.37 29.13
CA TYR A 121 4.95 -16.62 30.54
C TYR A 121 3.90 -15.91 31.41
N GLY A 122 3.69 -16.42 32.62
CA GLY A 122 2.82 -15.86 33.65
C GLY A 122 3.28 -16.29 35.03
N GLN A 123 2.79 -15.63 36.08
CA GLN A 123 3.31 -15.77 37.43
C GLN A 123 2.81 -17.06 38.12
N PRO A 124 3.53 -17.57 39.15
CA PRO A 124 4.82 -17.11 39.65
C PRO A 124 6.01 -17.53 38.76
N LEU A 125 6.96 -16.63 38.53
CA LEU A 125 8.19 -16.87 37.77
C LEU A 125 9.44 -16.79 38.66
N PRO A 126 10.52 -17.52 38.32
CA PRO A 126 11.83 -17.27 38.93
C PRO A 126 12.32 -15.85 38.59
N GLU A 127 13.26 -15.32 39.38
CA GLU A 127 13.84 -14.00 39.13
C GLU A 127 14.48 -13.90 37.73
N ILE A 128 15.12 -14.99 37.27
CA ILE A 128 15.70 -15.11 35.94
C ILE A 128 14.99 -16.26 35.22
N VAL A 129 14.29 -15.95 34.13
CA VAL A 129 13.65 -16.95 33.28
C VAL A 129 14.67 -17.58 32.34
N THR A 130 14.78 -18.90 32.39
CA THR A 130 15.63 -19.70 31.49
C THR A 130 14.77 -20.41 30.44
N ASP A 131 15.41 -20.98 29.42
CA ASP A 131 14.71 -21.76 28.38
C ASP A 131 13.98 -23.01 28.93
N SER A 132 14.33 -23.48 30.15
CA SER A 132 13.68 -24.61 30.80
C SER A 132 12.42 -24.25 31.59
N VAL A 133 12.13 -22.96 31.77
CA VAL A 133 10.91 -22.52 32.47
C VAL A 133 9.70 -22.84 31.60
N ILE A 134 8.73 -23.54 32.19
CA ILE A 134 7.49 -23.90 31.50
C ILE A 134 6.64 -22.63 31.35
N PRO A 135 6.24 -22.26 30.13
CA PRO A 135 5.38 -21.10 29.90
C PRO A 135 3.95 -21.40 30.38
N THR A 136 3.45 -20.56 31.28
CA THR A 136 2.07 -20.62 31.83
C THR A 136 1.42 -19.24 31.71
N PRO A 137 0.90 -18.87 30.53
CA PRO A 137 0.46 -17.49 30.25
C PRO A 137 -0.79 -17.10 31.04
N GLU A 138 -0.89 -15.81 31.39
CA GLU A 138 -2.05 -15.19 32.07
C GLU A 138 -2.88 -14.28 31.15
N SER A 139 -2.75 -14.44 29.83
CA SER A 139 -3.53 -13.69 28.83
C SER A 139 -3.92 -14.57 27.65
N SER A 140 -5.01 -14.21 26.97
CA SER A 140 -5.49 -14.94 25.78
C SER A 140 -4.41 -14.98 24.69
N TYR A 141 -3.78 -13.83 24.42
CA TYR A 141 -2.66 -13.71 23.48
C TYR A 141 -1.47 -14.61 23.84
N GLY A 142 -1.09 -14.68 25.11
CA GLY A 142 -0.02 -15.56 25.57
C GLY A 142 -0.34 -17.04 25.35
N ALA A 143 -1.58 -17.43 25.64
CA ALA A 143 -2.07 -18.79 25.42
C ALA A 143 -2.09 -19.16 23.94
N GLU A 144 -2.61 -18.29 23.08
CA GLU A 144 -2.64 -18.45 21.62
C GLU A 144 -1.23 -18.62 21.05
N LYS A 145 -0.26 -17.79 21.51
CA LYS A 145 1.14 -17.95 21.10
C LYS A 145 1.69 -19.32 21.48
N ILE A 146 1.42 -19.84 22.68
CA ILE A 146 1.85 -21.19 23.10
C ILE A 146 1.25 -22.31 22.25
N VAL A 147 -0.03 -22.18 21.86
CA VAL A 147 -0.64 -23.13 20.91
C VAL A 147 0.16 -23.13 19.60
N CYS A 148 0.49 -21.95 19.08
CA CYS A 148 1.27 -21.84 17.85
C CYS A 148 2.72 -22.31 18.00
N GLU A 149 3.39 -22.08 19.13
CA GLU A 149 4.72 -22.65 19.38
C GLU A 149 4.68 -24.19 19.32
N THR A 150 3.62 -24.78 19.88
CA THR A 150 3.41 -26.23 19.88
C THR A 150 3.18 -26.76 18.45
N LEU A 151 2.37 -26.06 17.65
CA LEU A 151 2.15 -26.38 16.24
C LEU A 151 3.45 -26.30 15.43
N VAL A 152 4.22 -25.21 15.55
CA VAL A 152 5.50 -25.06 14.84
C VAL A 152 6.49 -26.17 15.24
N ASN A 153 6.57 -26.53 16.52
CA ASN A 153 7.39 -27.65 16.99
C ASN A 153 6.96 -28.98 16.36
N GLU A 154 5.67 -29.29 16.35
CA GLU A 154 5.18 -30.57 15.80
C GLU A 154 5.38 -30.66 14.28
N TYR A 155 5.09 -29.57 13.55
CA TYR A 155 5.33 -29.52 12.10
C TYR A 155 6.82 -29.66 11.79
N THR A 156 7.69 -29.09 12.61
CA THR A 156 9.16 -29.25 12.48
C THR A 156 9.59 -30.67 12.80
N ARG A 157 9.12 -31.27 13.90
CA ARG A 157 9.44 -32.64 14.32
C ARG A 157 9.05 -33.67 13.25
N ARG A 158 7.92 -33.45 12.58
CA ARG A 158 7.44 -34.29 11.46
C ARG A 158 8.15 -34.01 10.13
N GLY A 159 9.00 -32.99 10.05
CA GLY A 159 9.76 -32.61 8.85
C GLY A 159 8.93 -31.87 7.80
N PHE A 160 7.76 -31.32 8.17
CA PHE A 160 6.92 -30.54 7.27
C PHE A 160 7.50 -29.16 7.01
N ILE A 161 8.20 -28.60 7.99
CA ILE A 161 8.89 -27.31 7.93
C ILE A 161 10.22 -27.41 8.69
N ASN A 162 11.08 -26.41 8.54
CA ASN A 162 12.20 -26.15 9.44
C ASN A 162 11.90 -24.88 10.27
N GLY A 163 11.13 -25.06 11.36
CA GLY A 163 10.62 -23.94 12.15
C GLY A 163 11.61 -23.40 13.17
N PHE A 164 11.56 -22.10 13.47
CA PHE A 164 12.20 -21.43 14.60
C PHE A 164 11.16 -20.51 15.23
N THR A 165 11.02 -20.58 16.54
CA THR A 165 10.03 -19.81 17.30
C THR A 165 10.78 -18.81 18.17
N LEU A 166 10.63 -17.53 17.86
CA LEU A 166 11.35 -16.47 18.55
C LEU A 166 10.41 -15.80 19.57
N ARG A 167 10.70 -15.95 20.86
CA ARG A 167 9.97 -15.25 21.93
C ARG A 167 10.54 -13.83 22.04
N PHE A 168 9.84 -12.87 21.43
CA PHE A 168 10.30 -11.48 21.41
C PHE A 168 10.18 -10.80 22.78
N PRO A 169 11.19 -10.01 23.20
CA PRO A 169 11.04 -8.95 24.17
C PRO A 169 10.06 -7.88 23.71
N THR A 170 9.75 -6.93 24.59
CA THR A 170 9.05 -5.72 24.17
C THR A 170 9.96 -4.90 23.26
N ILE A 171 9.50 -4.60 22.06
CA ILE A 171 10.27 -3.81 21.09
C ILE A 171 10.07 -2.33 21.36
N SER A 172 11.15 -1.62 21.68
CA SER A 172 11.16 -0.17 21.97
C SER A 172 12.49 0.43 21.51
N VAL A 173 12.55 1.61 20.89
CA VAL A 173 11.45 2.55 20.62
C VAL A 173 10.84 2.29 19.24
N ARG A 174 9.54 1.99 19.21
CA ARG A 174 8.80 1.77 17.96
C ARG A 174 8.37 3.12 17.34
N PRO A 175 8.77 3.48 16.11
CA PRO A 175 8.23 4.63 15.37
C PRO A 175 6.75 4.45 14.98
N GLY A 176 6.12 5.54 14.55
CA GLY A 176 4.74 5.55 14.09
C GLY A 176 3.71 5.63 15.23
N ALA A 177 2.43 5.43 14.90
CA ALA A 177 1.34 5.57 15.85
C ALA A 177 1.38 4.49 16.97
N PRO A 178 0.85 4.79 18.17
CA PRO A 178 0.65 3.80 19.22
C PRO A 178 -0.17 2.60 18.72
N THR A 179 0.20 1.39 19.15
CA THR A 179 -0.55 0.16 18.86
C THR A 179 -1.46 -0.22 20.03
N ALA A 180 -2.49 -1.04 19.78
CA ALA A 180 -3.34 -1.67 20.81
C ALA A 180 -2.60 -2.79 21.60
N ALA A 181 -1.41 -2.49 22.12
CA ALA A 181 -0.62 -3.38 22.95
C ALA A 181 -0.50 -2.80 24.36
N ALA A 182 -0.57 -3.63 25.39
CA ALA A 182 -0.44 -3.18 26.79
C ALA A 182 0.90 -2.48 27.05
N SER A 183 1.94 -2.86 26.31
CA SER A 183 3.30 -2.30 26.38
C SER A 183 3.53 -1.03 25.55
N SER A 184 2.50 -0.49 24.88
CA SER A 184 2.64 0.60 23.90
C SER A 184 3.30 1.85 24.52
N PHE A 185 3.00 2.13 25.79
CA PHE A 185 3.57 3.26 26.54
C PHE A 185 5.10 3.20 26.67
N LEU A 186 5.73 2.01 26.61
CA LEU A 186 7.20 1.87 26.71
C LEU A 186 7.92 2.45 25.49
N SER A 187 7.26 2.49 24.32
CA SER A 187 7.73 3.34 23.21
C SER A 187 7.19 4.76 23.35
N GLY A 188 5.94 4.89 23.80
CA GLY A 188 5.21 6.14 24.00
C GLY A 188 6.00 7.20 24.78
N MET A 189 6.55 6.79 25.93
CA MET A 189 7.28 7.68 26.84
C MET A 189 8.61 8.18 26.26
N ILE A 190 9.03 7.70 25.08
CA ILE A 190 10.23 8.19 24.39
C ILE A 190 9.85 8.88 23.08
N ARG A 191 9.07 8.22 22.23
CA ARG A 191 8.70 8.70 20.91
C ARG A 191 7.96 10.03 20.97
N GLU A 192 6.92 10.12 21.79
CA GLU A 192 6.02 11.26 21.85
C GLU A 192 6.79 12.49 22.37
N PRO A 193 7.54 12.42 23.49
CA PRO A 193 8.37 13.54 23.94
C PRO A 193 9.41 13.99 22.92
N LEU A 194 10.13 13.06 22.27
CA LEU A 194 11.11 13.43 21.25
C LEU A 194 10.45 14.16 20.06
N ASP A 195 9.20 13.83 19.76
CA ASP A 195 8.33 14.52 18.80
C ASP A 195 7.61 15.77 19.37
N GLY A 196 7.92 16.17 20.62
CA GLY A 196 7.34 17.36 21.25
C GLY A 196 5.92 17.18 21.79
N LYS A 197 5.42 15.95 21.85
CA LYS A 197 4.09 15.59 22.35
C LYS A 197 4.16 15.10 23.79
N ALA A 198 3.11 15.38 24.57
CA ALA A 198 2.97 14.85 25.91
C ALA A 198 2.67 13.34 25.89
N CYS A 199 3.12 12.62 26.91
CA CYS A 199 2.80 11.20 27.10
C CYS A 199 2.43 10.91 28.56
N VAL A 200 1.43 10.06 28.75
CA VAL A 200 1.01 9.57 30.06
C VAL A 200 1.54 8.16 30.26
N ILE A 201 2.31 7.95 31.32
CA ILE A 201 2.82 6.65 31.75
C ILE A 201 1.76 5.99 32.64
N PRO A 202 1.26 4.79 32.28
CA PRO A 202 0.19 4.11 33.01
C PRO A 202 0.65 3.43 34.31
N ILE A 203 1.88 3.67 34.75
CA ILE A 203 2.52 3.06 35.93
C ILE A 203 3.22 4.16 36.73
N GLU A 204 2.87 4.28 38.00
CA GLU A 204 3.52 5.23 38.94
C GLU A 204 4.77 4.62 39.62
N ASP A 205 4.87 3.29 39.65
CA ASP A 205 6.04 2.56 40.14
C ASP A 205 7.21 2.70 39.16
N ARG A 206 8.05 3.72 39.35
CA ARG A 206 9.21 3.96 38.50
C ARG A 206 10.27 2.85 38.55
N GLN A 207 10.22 1.96 39.53
CA GLN A 207 11.10 0.79 39.62
C GLN A 207 10.56 -0.41 38.84
N PHE A 208 9.36 -0.29 38.24
CA PHE A 208 8.82 -1.30 37.34
C PHE A 208 9.81 -1.61 36.23
N LYS A 209 10.20 -2.89 36.14
CA LYS A 209 11.17 -3.41 35.18
C LYS A 209 10.45 -3.94 33.95
N SER A 210 11.03 -3.70 32.78
CA SER A 210 10.60 -4.27 31.50
C SER A 210 11.78 -4.87 30.77
N TRP A 211 11.54 -5.99 30.08
CA TRP A 211 12.51 -6.62 29.21
C TRP A 211 12.34 -6.11 27.77
N LEU A 212 13.34 -5.35 27.29
CA LEU A 212 13.26 -4.56 26.06
C LEU A 212 14.29 -4.98 25.01
N CYS A 213 13.96 -4.78 23.73
CA CYS A 213 14.87 -4.92 22.60
C CYS A 213 14.67 -3.77 21.61
N SER A 214 15.74 -3.24 21.04
CA SER A 214 15.65 -2.24 19.97
C SER A 214 15.16 -2.85 18.66
N PRO A 215 14.50 -2.08 17.78
CA PRO A 215 14.11 -2.56 16.46
C PRO A 215 15.32 -3.00 15.62
N LYS A 216 16.45 -2.31 15.73
CA LYS A 216 17.69 -2.64 15.03
C LYS A 216 18.20 -4.03 15.40
N ILE A 217 18.37 -4.30 16.70
CA ILE A 217 18.86 -5.59 17.18
C ILE A 217 17.86 -6.72 16.87
N LEU A 218 16.55 -6.43 16.90
CA LEU A 218 15.54 -7.40 16.47
C LEU A 218 15.77 -7.83 15.01
N VAL A 219 15.95 -6.89 14.09
CA VAL A 219 16.20 -7.19 12.66
C VAL A 219 17.49 -7.98 12.49
N GLU A 220 18.58 -7.60 13.17
CA GLU A 220 19.83 -8.37 13.13
C GLU A 220 19.62 -9.83 13.57
N ASN A 221 18.87 -10.04 14.64
CA ASN A 221 18.53 -11.38 15.16
C ASN A 221 17.62 -12.18 14.21
N LEU A 222 16.70 -11.52 13.51
CA LEU A 222 15.86 -12.15 12.48
C LEU A 222 16.69 -12.62 11.29
N LEU A 223 17.69 -11.84 10.86
CA LEU A 223 18.62 -12.21 9.79
C LEU A 223 19.60 -13.31 10.22
N ILE A 224 20.01 -13.34 11.49
CA ILE A 224 20.78 -14.46 12.06
C ILE A 224 19.94 -15.74 12.00
N THR A 225 18.68 -15.68 12.44
CA THR A 225 17.75 -16.83 12.43
C THR A 225 17.52 -17.38 11.03
N LEU A 226 17.47 -16.53 10.01
CA LEU A 226 17.35 -16.94 8.60
C LEU A 226 18.48 -17.88 8.16
N ARG A 227 19.68 -17.69 8.72
CA ARG A 227 20.92 -18.37 8.33
C ARG A 227 21.34 -19.49 9.27
N LEU A 228 20.66 -19.68 10.41
CA LEU A 228 21.01 -20.74 11.36
C LEU A 228 20.94 -22.14 10.72
N PRO A 229 21.89 -23.05 10.99
CA PRO A 229 21.74 -24.46 10.60
C PRO A 229 20.43 -25.07 11.13
N ALA A 230 19.80 -25.96 10.36
CA ALA A 230 18.51 -26.54 10.75
C ALA A 230 18.58 -27.35 12.06
N ASP A 231 19.74 -27.90 12.38
CA ASP A 231 20.07 -28.71 13.55
C ASP A 231 20.73 -27.90 14.68
N SER A 232 20.76 -26.56 14.60
CA SER A 232 21.35 -25.70 15.62
C SER A 232 20.66 -25.79 16.98
N VAL A 233 19.42 -26.27 17.01
CA VAL A 233 18.64 -26.58 18.21
C VAL A 233 17.89 -27.91 18.01
N PRO A 234 17.56 -28.67 19.08
CA PRO A 234 16.84 -29.93 18.96
C PRO A 234 15.55 -29.78 18.15
N ARG A 235 15.23 -30.76 17.28
CA ARG A 235 14.07 -30.67 16.37
C ARG A 235 12.71 -30.49 17.06
N HIS A 236 12.61 -30.84 18.34
CA HIS A 236 11.40 -30.73 19.16
C HIS A 236 11.44 -29.54 20.15
N ILE A 237 12.50 -28.73 20.12
CA ILE A 237 12.67 -27.53 20.95
C ILE A 237 13.14 -26.41 20.00
N ARG A 238 12.18 -25.68 19.43
CA ARG A 238 12.46 -24.63 18.42
C ARG A 238 12.27 -23.22 18.98
N GLN A 239 11.88 -23.12 20.25
CA GLN A 239 11.75 -21.87 20.99
C GLN A 239 13.11 -21.30 21.34
N ILE A 240 13.27 -19.99 21.14
CA ILE A 240 14.45 -19.22 21.54
C ILE A 240 13.95 -17.94 22.23
N ASN A 241 14.38 -17.71 23.47
CA ASN A 241 14.20 -16.41 24.13
C ASN A 241 15.15 -15.38 23.48
N VAL A 242 14.61 -14.47 22.68
CA VAL A 242 15.41 -13.46 21.98
C VAL A 242 16.06 -12.51 23.01
N PRO A 243 17.36 -12.18 22.87
CA PRO A 243 18.04 -11.33 23.84
C PRO A 243 17.42 -9.94 23.95
N GLY A 244 17.41 -9.41 25.17
CA GLY A 244 16.97 -8.06 25.48
C GLY A 244 17.72 -7.49 26.69
N ILE A 245 17.31 -6.33 27.18
CA ILE A 245 17.83 -5.68 28.37
C ILE A 245 16.71 -5.40 29.36
N CYS A 246 16.99 -5.59 30.65
CA CYS A 246 16.09 -5.18 31.72
C CYS A 246 16.27 -3.69 31.98
N VAL A 247 15.20 -2.92 31.87
CA VAL A 247 15.22 -1.46 32.09
C VAL A 247 14.04 -1.09 32.98
N THR A 248 14.26 -0.21 33.95
CA THR A 248 13.18 0.35 34.78
C THR A 248 12.52 1.53 34.06
N VAL A 249 11.29 1.87 34.45
CA VAL A 249 10.64 3.12 33.99
C VAL A 249 11.53 4.34 34.29
N GLN A 250 12.15 4.43 35.47
CA GLN A 250 13.12 5.49 35.77
C GLN A 250 14.31 5.46 34.81
N GLY A 251 14.89 4.29 34.52
CA GLY A 251 16.01 4.17 33.58
C GLY A 251 15.65 4.58 32.16
N MET A 252 14.40 4.40 31.74
CA MET A 252 13.89 4.90 30.46
C MET A 252 13.73 6.43 30.47
N MET A 253 13.27 7.02 31.59
CA MET A 253 13.21 8.47 31.77
C MET A 253 14.61 9.10 31.76
N ASP A 254 15.58 8.49 32.45
CA ASP A 254 16.97 8.95 32.47
C ASP A 254 17.58 8.93 31.06
N ALA A 255 17.30 7.88 30.28
CA ALA A 255 17.71 7.79 28.89
C ALA A 255 17.05 8.87 28.00
N LEU A 256 15.77 9.20 28.22
CA LEU A 256 15.11 10.30 27.53
C LEU A 256 15.77 11.64 27.88
N GLU A 257 16.06 11.90 29.15
CA GLU A 257 16.74 13.14 29.56
C GLU A 257 18.13 13.25 28.95
N ALA A 258 18.91 12.16 28.95
CA ALA A 258 20.26 12.13 28.41
C ALA A 258 20.35 12.39 26.89
N VAL A 259 19.26 12.13 26.15
CA VAL A 259 19.21 12.23 24.68
C VAL A 259 18.37 13.42 24.21
N GLY A 260 17.19 13.61 24.79
CA GLY A 260 16.25 14.68 24.45
C GLY A 260 16.35 15.92 25.34
N GLY A 261 17.00 15.83 26.51
CA GLY A 261 17.10 16.93 27.48
C GLY A 261 15.89 17.04 28.42
N LYS A 262 16.03 17.89 29.45
CA LYS A 262 15.02 18.11 30.50
C LYS A 262 13.67 18.60 29.97
N GLU A 263 13.68 19.36 28.87
CA GLU A 263 12.46 19.87 28.24
C GLU A 263 11.60 18.73 27.70
N LYS A 264 12.21 17.72 27.09
CA LYS A 264 11.48 16.54 26.60
C LYS A 264 11.01 15.68 27.77
N LEU A 265 11.84 15.52 28.81
CA LEU A 265 11.44 14.81 30.02
C LEU A 265 10.19 15.42 30.68
N ALA A 266 10.06 16.75 30.67
CA ALA A 266 8.94 17.47 31.25
C ALA A 266 7.59 17.22 30.55
N LEU A 267 7.60 16.59 29.36
CA LEU A 267 6.39 16.18 28.63
C LEU A 267 5.78 14.86 29.15
N LEU A 268 6.45 14.19 30.09
CA LEU A 268 5.94 12.99 30.74
C LEU A 268 5.09 13.32 31.95
N SER A 269 4.01 12.56 32.10
CA SER A 269 3.17 12.53 33.30
C SER A 269 2.85 11.09 33.68
N GLU A 270 2.61 10.82 34.95
CA GLU A 270 2.29 9.49 35.46
C GLU A 270 0.83 9.45 35.91
N LYS A 271 0.10 8.38 35.55
CA LYS A 271 -1.26 8.12 36.02
C LYS A 271 -1.53 6.63 35.95
N GLU A 272 -1.72 5.97 37.08
CA GLU A 272 -1.90 4.52 37.10
C GLU A 272 -3.17 4.06 36.35
N ASP A 273 -3.02 3.04 35.50
CA ASP A 273 -4.13 2.32 34.84
C ASP A 273 -4.16 0.86 35.31
N PRO A 274 -5.06 0.51 36.26
CA PRO A 274 -5.12 -0.83 36.84
C PRO A 274 -5.32 -1.96 35.81
N SER A 275 -5.95 -1.67 34.67
CA SER A 275 -6.22 -2.67 33.63
C SER A 275 -4.96 -3.09 32.88
N LEU A 276 -4.00 -2.17 32.72
CA LEU A 276 -2.72 -2.44 32.07
C LEU A 276 -1.69 -3.00 33.05
N VAL A 277 -1.70 -2.53 34.30
CA VAL A 277 -0.72 -2.94 35.32
C VAL A 277 -0.76 -4.45 35.58
N SER A 278 -1.95 -5.07 35.62
CA SER A 278 -2.08 -6.52 35.84
C SER A 278 -1.39 -7.33 34.73
N ILE A 279 -1.66 -6.99 33.47
CA ILE A 279 -1.06 -7.66 32.29
C ILE A 279 0.45 -7.48 32.32
N LEU A 280 0.93 -6.25 32.57
CA LEU A 280 2.35 -5.91 32.54
C LEU A 280 3.15 -6.59 33.67
N ARG A 281 2.58 -6.71 34.88
CA ARG A 281 3.23 -7.38 36.02
C ARG A 281 3.25 -8.91 35.90
N SER A 282 2.45 -9.50 35.00
CA SER A 282 2.51 -10.94 34.74
C SER A 282 3.79 -11.34 33.98
N TRP A 283 4.41 -10.41 33.25
CA TRP A 283 5.54 -10.70 32.37
C TRP A 283 6.88 -10.80 33.11
N PRO A 284 7.80 -11.63 32.59
CA PRO A 284 9.17 -11.73 33.10
C PRO A 284 9.96 -10.44 32.90
N THR A 285 10.82 -10.15 33.87
CA THR A 285 11.65 -8.94 33.87
C THR A 285 13.12 -9.22 33.58
N GLN A 286 13.57 -10.47 33.71
CA GLN A 286 14.93 -10.91 33.38
C GLN A 286 14.93 -12.29 32.73
N PHE A 287 15.85 -12.47 31.80
CA PHE A 287 16.06 -13.72 31.08
C PHE A 287 17.53 -14.12 31.08
N ASP A 288 17.78 -15.42 31.12
CA ASP A 288 19.04 -16.00 30.68
C ASP A 288 19.00 -16.16 29.15
N ASN A 289 19.88 -15.46 28.44
CA ASN A 289 20.00 -15.57 26.98
C ASN A 289 21.25 -16.33 26.53
N SER A 290 21.90 -17.09 27.41
CA SER A 290 23.13 -17.82 27.09
C SER A 290 23.00 -18.70 25.84
N GLN A 291 21.88 -19.41 25.68
CA GLN A 291 21.58 -20.18 24.48
C GLN A 291 21.52 -19.30 23.22
N ALA A 292 20.70 -18.25 23.22
CA ALA A 292 20.58 -17.36 22.06
C ALA A 292 21.92 -16.69 21.68
N ILE A 293 22.70 -16.25 22.67
CA ILE A 293 24.04 -15.70 22.45
C ILE A 293 24.99 -16.75 21.85
N SER A 294 24.91 -18.01 22.29
CA SER A 294 25.70 -19.10 21.71
C SER A 294 25.36 -19.39 20.23
N LEU A 295 24.12 -19.08 19.82
CA LEU A 295 23.65 -19.14 18.43
C LEU A 295 24.04 -17.89 17.60
N GLY A 296 24.73 -16.92 18.22
CA GLY A 296 25.21 -15.70 17.55
C GLY A 296 24.27 -14.51 17.63
N PHE A 297 23.16 -14.60 18.38
CA PHE A 297 22.24 -13.49 18.57
C PHE A 297 22.95 -12.31 19.24
N LYS A 298 22.45 -11.11 18.93
CA LYS A 298 22.90 -9.83 19.44
C LYS A 298 21.93 -9.34 20.52
N ARG A 299 22.46 -8.49 21.39
CA ARG A 299 21.76 -7.88 22.52
C ARG A 299 22.10 -6.41 22.56
N ASP A 300 21.12 -5.56 22.88
CA ASP A 300 21.37 -4.15 23.12
C ASP A 300 22.36 -3.93 24.27
N VAL A 301 23.19 -2.89 24.16
CA VAL A 301 24.18 -2.54 25.20
C VAL A 301 23.53 -1.70 26.30
N SER A 302 22.74 -0.68 25.93
CA SER A 302 22.01 0.16 26.87
C SER A 302 20.76 0.75 26.22
N PHE A 303 19.79 1.14 27.05
CA PHE A 303 18.58 1.78 26.55
C PHE A 303 18.85 3.20 26.01
N GLU A 304 19.82 3.93 26.57
CA GLU A 304 20.23 5.24 26.05
C GLU A 304 20.67 5.14 24.58
N GLN A 305 21.44 4.11 24.19
CA GLN A 305 21.82 3.90 22.80
C GLN A 305 20.61 3.63 21.90
N THR A 306 19.61 2.89 22.41
CA THR A 306 18.34 2.68 21.72
C THR A 306 17.61 4.01 21.47
N VAL A 307 17.56 4.90 22.47
CA VAL A 307 16.95 6.22 22.34
C VAL A 307 17.73 7.10 21.35
N ARG A 308 19.07 7.11 21.41
CA ARG A 308 19.93 7.83 20.44
C ARG A 308 19.72 7.30 19.01
N GLY A 309 19.65 5.98 18.84
CA GLY A 309 19.39 5.36 17.54
C GLY A 309 18.03 5.78 16.98
N TYR A 310 17.01 5.84 17.83
CA TYR A 310 15.69 6.35 17.44
C TYR A 310 15.73 7.83 17.06
N GLN A 311 16.36 8.69 17.86
CA GLN A 311 16.50 10.12 17.56
C GLN A 311 17.26 10.36 16.26
N ASN A 312 18.35 9.63 16.01
CA ASN A 312 19.11 9.71 14.76
C ASN A 312 18.25 9.29 13.57
N GLY A 313 17.44 8.23 13.71
CA GLY A 313 16.48 7.82 12.68
C GLY A 313 15.39 8.89 12.41
N LEU A 314 14.97 9.64 13.43
CA LEU A 314 14.12 10.81 13.23
C LEU A 314 14.87 11.93 12.49
N THR A 315 16.15 12.16 12.79
CA THR A 315 16.97 13.16 12.09
C THR A 315 17.20 12.79 10.62
N GLU A 316 17.41 11.51 10.30
CA GLU A 316 17.45 11.01 8.93
C GLU A 316 16.10 11.17 8.21
N ALA A 317 14.98 10.95 8.91
CA ALA A 317 13.65 11.24 8.39
C ALA A 317 13.35 12.75 8.25
N LYS A 318 14.09 13.60 8.97
CA LYS A 318 14.07 15.08 8.89
C LYS A 318 15.04 15.65 7.85
N MET A 319 15.76 14.80 7.10
CA MET A 319 16.55 15.29 5.97
C MET A 319 15.62 15.93 4.93
N PRO A 320 16.08 16.97 4.21
CA PRO A 320 15.21 17.64 3.27
C PRO A 320 14.72 16.67 2.20
N GLN A 321 13.43 16.73 1.86
CA GLN A 321 12.82 15.83 0.88
C GLN A 321 12.22 16.62 -0.26
N LEU A 322 12.24 16.02 -1.44
CA LEU A 322 11.56 16.52 -2.63
C LEU A 322 10.40 15.59 -2.98
N SER A 323 9.24 16.16 -3.27
CA SER A 323 8.03 15.44 -3.71
C SER A 323 7.35 16.19 -4.85
N ILE A 324 6.54 15.50 -5.65
CA ILE A 324 5.57 16.11 -6.55
C ILE A 324 4.23 16.15 -5.83
N LEU A 325 3.52 17.27 -5.90
CA LEU A 325 2.14 17.40 -5.47
C LEU A 325 1.25 17.47 -6.69
N VAL A 326 0.15 16.72 -6.65
CA VAL A 326 -0.92 16.78 -7.63
C VAL A 326 -2.17 17.27 -6.91
N TYR A 327 -2.82 18.30 -7.43
CA TYR A 327 -4.01 18.91 -6.87
C TYR A 327 -5.20 18.68 -7.80
N LYS A 328 -6.41 18.68 -7.21
CA LYS A 328 -7.67 18.61 -7.94
C LYS A 328 -7.75 19.76 -8.95
N GLY A 329 -8.22 19.50 -10.16
CA GLY A 329 -8.48 20.55 -11.15
C GLY A 329 -9.62 21.45 -10.71
N VAL A 330 -9.48 22.76 -10.91
CA VAL A 330 -10.52 23.76 -10.61
C VAL A 330 -10.82 24.55 -11.89
N PRO A 331 -12.09 24.73 -12.30
CA PRO A 331 -13.33 24.40 -11.58
C PRO A 331 -13.81 22.93 -11.72
N VAL A 332 -13.20 22.14 -12.60
CA VAL A 332 -13.55 20.71 -12.83
C VAL A 332 -12.27 19.88 -12.83
N ASP A 333 -12.31 18.70 -12.22
CA ASP A 333 -11.14 17.83 -12.05
C ASP A 333 -10.83 17.04 -13.32
N PHE A 334 -10.28 17.70 -14.34
CA PHE A 334 -9.74 17.04 -15.53
C PHE A 334 -8.23 16.91 -15.48
N THR A 335 -7.73 15.89 -16.18
CA THR A 335 -6.31 15.63 -16.44
C THR A 335 -5.54 16.91 -16.82
N GLN A 336 -6.11 17.77 -17.67
CA GLN A 336 -5.48 19.01 -18.14
C GLN A 336 -5.57 20.20 -17.15
N TYR A 337 -6.50 20.15 -16.19
CA TYR A 337 -6.69 21.20 -15.17
C TYR A 337 -6.06 20.84 -13.82
N ARG A 338 -5.65 19.59 -13.61
CA ARG A 338 -4.90 19.18 -12.43
C ARG A 338 -3.61 19.96 -12.32
N HIS A 339 -3.48 20.69 -11.22
CA HIS A 339 -2.30 21.48 -10.94
C HIS A 339 -1.22 20.61 -10.34
N THR A 340 0.02 20.81 -10.79
CA THR A 340 1.18 20.10 -10.26
C THR A 340 2.25 21.06 -9.75
N ALA A 341 2.92 20.65 -8.69
CA ALA A 341 3.98 21.42 -8.04
C ALA A 341 5.11 20.50 -7.59
N LEU A 342 6.33 21.02 -7.58
CA LEU A 342 7.40 20.43 -6.76
C LEU A 342 7.30 20.99 -5.35
N HIS A 343 7.42 20.10 -4.37
CA HIS A 343 7.39 20.45 -2.95
C HIS A 343 8.67 20.00 -2.29
N ALA A 344 9.43 20.97 -1.77
CA ALA A 344 10.62 20.71 -0.99
C ALA A 344 10.33 20.94 0.49
N THR A 345 10.52 19.90 1.32
CA THR A 345 10.43 20.00 2.78
C THR A 345 11.83 20.06 3.33
N TRP A 346 12.16 21.10 4.11
CA TRP A 346 13.48 21.28 4.73
C TRP A 346 13.46 20.96 6.22
N SER A 347 12.31 21.18 6.86
CA SER A 347 12.00 20.78 8.23
C SER A 347 10.47 20.72 8.41
N GLU A 348 9.97 20.38 9.61
CA GLU A 348 8.52 20.33 9.89
C GLU A 348 7.79 21.65 9.59
N SER A 349 8.46 22.79 9.74
CA SER A 349 7.87 24.12 9.54
C SER A 349 8.42 24.87 8.33
N GLU A 350 9.33 24.29 7.56
CA GLU A 350 9.99 24.98 6.45
C GLU A 350 9.81 24.20 5.15
N HIS A 351 9.08 24.81 4.23
CA HIS A 351 8.63 24.20 2.99
C HIS A 351 8.83 25.19 1.83
N ASP A 352 8.89 24.67 0.61
CA ASP A 352 8.76 25.45 -0.61
C ASP A 352 7.89 24.73 -1.62
N TRP A 353 6.86 25.41 -2.10
CA TRP A 353 6.12 25.05 -3.31
C TRP A 353 6.77 25.74 -4.49
N LEU A 354 7.27 24.97 -5.44
CA LEU A 354 7.93 25.43 -6.66
C LEU A 354 7.03 24.97 -7.81
N HIS A 355 6.39 25.90 -8.49
CA HIS A 355 5.37 25.57 -9.48
C HIS A 355 5.22 26.64 -10.55
N VAL A 356 4.35 26.39 -11.53
CA VAL A 356 3.98 27.37 -12.55
C VAL A 356 2.50 27.65 -12.47
N VAL A 357 2.15 28.93 -12.37
CA VAL A 357 0.76 29.42 -12.27
C VAL A 357 0.34 30.17 -13.53
N GLY A 358 -0.97 30.29 -13.73
CA GLY A 358 -1.57 30.99 -14.86
C GLY A 358 -2.13 30.01 -15.90
N ALA A 359 -2.51 30.54 -17.06
CA ALA A 359 -2.97 29.79 -18.21
C ALA A 359 -2.16 30.19 -19.43
N HIS A 360 -2.07 29.35 -20.45
CA HIS A 360 -1.42 29.70 -21.72
C HIS A 360 -2.06 30.97 -22.31
N PRO A 361 -1.28 31.93 -22.87
CA PRO A 361 0.19 32.03 -22.98
C PRO A 361 0.83 32.87 -21.85
N PHE A 362 0.30 32.81 -20.63
CA PHE A 362 0.69 33.67 -19.52
C PHE A 362 1.22 32.91 -18.30
N PHE A 363 1.72 31.69 -18.49
CA PHE A 363 2.33 30.93 -17.42
C PHE A 363 3.50 31.67 -16.79
N LYS A 364 3.63 31.57 -15.46
CA LYS A 364 4.72 32.15 -14.69
C LYS A 364 5.18 31.19 -13.62
N TYR A 365 6.49 31.03 -13.48
CA TYR A 365 7.05 30.35 -12.33
C TYR A 365 6.81 31.16 -11.06
N GLN A 366 6.44 30.46 -10.00
CA GLN A 366 6.23 31.02 -8.68
C GLN A 366 6.83 30.08 -7.62
N ARG A 367 7.30 30.70 -6.54
CA ARG A 367 7.72 30.00 -5.32
C ARG A 367 6.92 30.54 -4.16
N ASP A 368 6.24 29.65 -3.46
CA ASP A 368 5.48 29.97 -2.26
C ASP A 368 6.07 29.25 -1.04
N PRO A 369 6.32 29.96 0.07
CA PRO A 369 6.83 29.37 1.31
C PRO A 369 5.72 28.70 2.15
N GLU A 370 4.46 28.97 1.83
CA GLU A 370 3.26 28.38 2.44
C GLU A 370 2.41 27.78 1.32
N ASN A 371 1.55 26.80 1.65
CA ASN A 371 0.70 26.15 0.65
C ASN A 371 -0.15 27.22 -0.06
N PRO A 372 0.08 27.47 -1.37
CA PRO A 372 -0.62 28.52 -2.09
C PRO A 372 -2.07 28.13 -2.42
N LEU A 373 -2.41 26.85 -2.25
CA LEU A 373 -3.75 26.32 -2.48
C LEU A 373 -4.42 26.03 -1.13
N THR A 374 -5.68 26.41 -1.02
CA THR A 374 -6.50 26.17 0.19
C THR A 374 -6.90 24.71 0.37
N GLU A 375 -6.74 23.90 -0.68
CA GLU A 375 -7.07 22.48 -0.70
C GLU A 375 -5.81 21.63 -0.54
N GLU A 376 -5.98 20.47 0.10
CA GLU A 376 -4.92 19.45 0.20
C GLU A 376 -4.68 18.79 -1.17
N PRO A 377 -3.44 18.39 -1.49
CA PRO A 377 -3.16 17.68 -2.73
C PRO A 377 -3.83 16.30 -2.72
N ILE A 378 -4.38 15.90 -3.87
CA ILE A 378 -4.95 14.55 -4.08
C ILE A 378 -3.87 13.47 -4.05
N ALA A 379 -2.63 13.84 -4.39
CA ALA A 379 -1.48 12.96 -4.19
C ALA A 379 -0.20 13.72 -3.86
N ARG A 380 0.64 13.07 -3.06
CA ARG A 380 2.01 13.47 -2.77
C ARG A 380 2.93 12.32 -3.19
N ILE A 381 3.71 12.54 -4.24
CA ILE A 381 4.56 11.53 -4.85
C ILE A 381 6.00 11.81 -4.41
N PRO A 382 6.63 10.93 -3.58
CA PRO A 382 8.00 11.11 -3.16
C PRO A 382 8.95 11.06 -4.37
N VAL A 383 9.91 11.99 -4.46
CA VAL A 383 10.95 12.01 -5.49
C VAL A 383 12.27 11.49 -4.91
N CYS A 384 12.84 12.22 -3.95
CA CYS A 384 14.13 11.86 -3.33
C CYS A 384 14.32 12.54 -1.96
N VAL A 385 15.31 12.06 -1.22
CA VAL A 385 15.94 12.84 -0.13
C VAL A 385 17.01 13.72 -0.75
N VAL A 386 16.99 15.02 -0.48
CA VAL A 386 17.93 15.99 -1.03
C VAL A 386 19.34 15.69 -0.50
N PRO A 387 20.34 15.47 -1.38
CA PRO A 387 21.70 15.21 -0.94
C PRO A 387 22.27 16.41 -0.16
N GLU A 388 23.05 16.16 0.91
CA GLU A 388 23.67 17.23 1.73
C GLU A 388 24.55 18.20 0.92
N SER A 389 25.10 17.74 -0.20
CA SER A 389 25.90 18.55 -1.13
C SER A 389 25.10 19.57 -1.94
N ILE A 390 23.77 19.50 -1.92
CA ILE A 390 22.87 20.35 -2.68
C ILE A 390 22.18 21.33 -1.74
N SER A 391 22.44 22.62 -1.92
CA SER A 391 21.80 23.66 -1.12
C SER A 391 20.38 23.96 -1.60
N ARG A 392 19.53 24.42 -0.68
CA ARG A 392 18.18 24.96 -0.98
C ARG A 392 18.19 25.99 -2.10
N ALA A 393 19.16 26.90 -2.09
CA ALA A 393 19.32 27.91 -3.15
C ALA A 393 19.60 27.28 -4.52
N LYS A 394 20.35 26.18 -4.59
CA LYS A 394 20.68 25.50 -5.85
C LYS A 394 19.45 24.84 -6.48
N ILE A 395 18.59 24.23 -5.66
CA ILE A 395 17.29 23.69 -6.10
C ILE A 395 16.42 24.83 -6.63
N TYR A 396 16.24 25.89 -5.84
CA TYR A 396 15.44 27.05 -6.22
C TYR A 396 15.91 27.68 -7.54
N LEU A 397 17.21 27.94 -7.70
CA LEU A 397 17.76 28.51 -8.92
C LEU A 397 17.58 27.60 -10.14
N SER A 398 17.64 26.28 -9.94
CA SER A 398 17.42 25.31 -11.03
C SER A 398 15.96 25.31 -11.49
N CYS A 399 15.01 25.31 -10.55
CA CYS A 399 13.59 25.43 -10.85
C CYS A 399 13.23 26.79 -11.48
N LEU A 400 13.80 27.89 -10.96
CA LEU A 400 13.61 29.23 -11.52
C LEU A 400 14.11 29.35 -12.96
N ASN A 401 15.21 28.66 -13.30
CA ASN A 401 15.79 28.65 -14.65
C ASN A 401 15.13 27.62 -15.58
N THR A 402 14.20 26.80 -15.07
CA THR A 402 13.43 25.89 -15.93
C THR A 402 12.52 26.71 -16.83
N ALA A 403 12.55 26.42 -18.13
CA ALA A 403 11.85 27.22 -19.12
C ALA A 403 10.32 27.22 -18.88
N VAL A 404 9.70 28.40 -18.99
CA VAL A 404 8.25 28.55 -19.01
C VAL A 404 7.83 28.89 -20.43
N ARG A 405 7.08 28.00 -21.08
CA ARG A 405 6.78 28.10 -22.51
C ARG A 405 5.42 28.72 -22.74
N ASN A 406 5.44 29.91 -23.32
CA ASN A 406 4.26 30.73 -23.63
C ASN A 406 4.14 31.00 -25.14
N GLY A 407 4.87 30.25 -25.97
CA GLY A 407 4.86 30.42 -27.42
C GLY A 407 3.54 29.96 -28.03
N SER A 408 3.19 30.51 -29.20
CA SER A 408 1.98 30.13 -29.95
C SER A 408 1.96 28.66 -30.41
N GLY A 409 3.13 28.01 -30.46
CA GLY A 409 3.30 26.59 -30.76
C GLY A 409 3.35 25.67 -29.52
N ASP A 410 3.31 26.22 -28.31
CA ASP A 410 3.41 25.46 -27.04
C ASP A 410 2.04 25.32 -26.36
N ARG A 411 0.94 25.16 -27.13
CA ARG A 411 -0.43 25.16 -26.58
C ARG A 411 -0.68 24.04 -25.56
N ASP A 412 -0.05 22.90 -25.77
CA ASP A 412 -0.18 21.72 -24.89
C ASP A 412 0.75 21.77 -23.66
N TRP A 413 1.57 22.82 -23.54
CA TRP A 413 2.51 22.95 -22.42
C TRP A 413 1.80 23.49 -21.18
N ASN A 414 1.96 22.80 -20.04
CA ASN A 414 1.33 23.15 -18.78
C ASN A 414 2.25 22.91 -17.57
N CYS A 415 1.70 23.02 -16.35
CA CYS A 415 2.44 22.80 -15.10
C CYS A 415 3.04 21.40 -14.97
N GLN A 416 2.42 20.38 -15.55
CA GLN A 416 2.87 18.99 -15.53
C GLN A 416 4.14 18.82 -16.38
N ASN A 417 4.16 19.45 -17.56
CA ASN A 417 5.37 19.52 -18.39
C ASN A 417 6.49 20.25 -17.65
N TRP A 418 6.18 21.36 -16.97
CA TRP A 418 7.17 22.10 -16.19
C TRP A 418 7.77 21.26 -15.07
N VAL A 419 6.98 20.50 -14.31
CA VAL A 419 7.50 19.59 -13.27
C VAL A 419 8.48 18.58 -13.88
N GLY A 420 8.13 17.99 -15.02
CA GLY A 420 8.99 17.04 -15.72
C GLY A 420 10.32 17.63 -16.23
N GLU A 421 10.30 18.89 -16.67
CA GLU A 421 11.48 19.67 -17.08
C GLU A 421 12.31 20.11 -15.87
N ALA A 422 11.68 20.57 -14.79
CA ALA A 422 12.35 20.98 -13.56
C ALA A 422 13.08 19.81 -12.91
N LEU A 423 12.47 18.61 -12.87
CA LEU A 423 13.15 17.40 -12.44
C LEU A 423 14.36 17.06 -13.33
N ALA A 424 14.29 17.35 -14.63
CA ALA A 424 15.43 17.15 -15.53
C ALA A 424 16.60 18.09 -15.20
N GLU A 425 16.32 19.35 -14.86
CA GLU A 425 17.34 20.29 -14.35
C GLU A 425 17.92 19.84 -13.01
N LEU A 426 17.08 19.31 -12.12
CA LEU A 426 17.53 18.77 -10.83
C LEU A 426 18.41 17.52 -10.98
N VAL A 427 18.22 16.73 -12.04
CA VAL A 427 19.15 15.66 -12.41
C VAL A 427 20.53 16.21 -12.78
N ARG A 428 20.59 17.30 -13.57
CA ARG A 428 21.88 17.87 -14.02
C ARG A 428 22.73 18.39 -12.86
N ILE A 429 22.11 18.90 -11.80
CA ILE A 429 22.84 19.41 -10.64
C ILE A 429 23.19 18.32 -9.61
N GLY A 430 22.79 17.07 -9.86
CA GLY A 430 23.02 15.91 -8.98
C GLY A 430 22.07 15.84 -7.78
N CYS A 431 20.92 16.52 -7.83
CA CYS A 431 19.92 16.49 -6.75
C CYS A 431 19.02 15.26 -6.85
N VAL A 432 18.64 14.88 -8.07
CA VAL A 432 17.74 13.75 -8.37
C VAL A 432 18.49 12.82 -9.32
N SER A 433 18.36 11.50 -9.16
CA SER A 433 18.89 10.54 -10.13
C SER A 433 17.97 10.39 -11.34
N VAL A 434 18.51 9.88 -12.46
CA VAL A 434 17.69 9.59 -13.66
C VAL A 434 16.54 8.62 -13.31
N GLN A 435 16.82 7.63 -12.47
CA GLN A 435 15.83 6.63 -12.06
C GLN A 435 14.72 7.23 -11.19
N GLU A 436 15.07 8.03 -10.18
CA GLU A 436 14.09 8.70 -9.31
C GLU A 436 13.17 9.63 -10.12
N ARG A 437 13.74 10.35 -11.10
CA ARG A 437 12.95 11.17 -12.03
C ARG A 437 11.95 10.34 -12.83
N CYS A 438 12.37 9.22 -13.42
CA CYS A 438 11.49 8.36 -14.22
C CYS A 438 10.33 7.84 -13.37
N VAL A 439 10.63 7.25 -12.21
CA VAL A 439 9.61 6.70 -11.30
C VAL A 439 8.63 7.77 -10.83
N ALA A 440 9.12 8.96 -10.49
CA ALA A 440 8.27 10.05 -10.03
C ALA A 440 7.35 10.60 -11.14
N ILE A 441 7.85 10.70 -12.38
CA ILE A 441 7.02 11.12 -13.52
C ILE A 441 5.97 10.06 -13.85
N ASP A 442 6.32 8.78 -13.88
CA ASP A 442 5.38 7.71 -14.20
C ASP A 442 4.20 7.70 -13.21
N ARG A 443 4.50 7.82 -11.91
CA ARG A 443 3.48 7.95 -10.86
C ARG A 443 2.66 9.23 -10.95
N MET A 444 3.28 10.33 -11.36
CA MET A 444 2.57 11.60 -11.55
C MET A 444 1.54 11.45 -12.68
N VAL A 445 1.92 10.80 -13.78
CA VAL A 445 1.02 10.53 -14.91
C VAL A 445 -0.11 9.60 -14.48
N GLU A 446 0.18 8.52 -13.76
CA GLU A 446 -0.82 7.59 -13.22
C GLU A 446 -1.87 8.33 -12.38
N VAL A 447 -1.43 9.07 -11.36
CA VAL A 447 -2.33 9.84 -10.52
C VAL A 447 -3.14 10.81 -11.36
N ILE A 448 -2.52 11.56 -12.27
CA ILE A 448 -3.19 12.58 -13.10
C ILE A 448 -4.31 11.96 -13.95
N LEU A 449 -4.14 10.73 -14.44
CA LEU A 449 -5.13 10.02 -15.24
C LEU A 449 -6.33 9.52 -14.43
N ASP A 450 -6.21 9.36 -13.11
CA ASP A 450 -7.30 8.95 -12.20
C ASP A 450 -8.29 10.10 -11.86
N ALA A 451 -8.66 10.92 -12.84
CA ALA A 451 -9.67 11.96 -12.69
C ALA A 451 -11.08 11.37 -12.80
N GLU A 452 -11.78 11.21 -11.67
CA GLU A 452 -13.16 10.72 -11.64
C GLU A 452 -14.15 11.83 -12.02
N LEU A 453 -15.04 11.55 -12.97
CA LEU A 453 -16.23 12.36 -13.23
C LEU A 453 -17.31 12.01 -12.22
N GLU A 454 -17.69 12.95 -11.35
CA GLU A 454 -18.73 12.73 -10.35
C GLU A 454 -20.14 12.90 -10.94
N VAL A 455 -20.99 11.89 -10.77
CA VAL A 455 -22.46 12.00 -10.95
C VAL A 455 -23.05 12.44 -9.62
N HIS A 456 -23.66 13.62 -9.57
CA HIS A 456 -24.16 14.24 -8.34
C HIS A 456 -25.58 13.79 -7.96
N ASP A 457 -26.47 13.60 -8.94
CA ASP A 457 -27.84 13.12 -8.71
C ASP A 457 -28.40 12.43 -9.97
N VAL A 458 -29.35 11.50 -9.78
CA VAL A 458 -30.05 10.80 -10.86
C VAL A 458 -31.53 10.77 -10.53
N ARG A 459 -32.36 11.42 -11.37
CA ARG A 459 -33.81 11.47 -11.18
C ARG A 459 -34.52 10.44 -12.03
N TRP A 460 -35.44 9.74 -11.39
CA TRP A 460 -36.22 8.65 -11.97
C TRP A 460 -37.70 9.02 -12.03
N GLU A 461 -38.33 8.80 -13.17
CA GLU A 461 -39.80 8.85 -13.35
C GLU A 461 -40.27 7.56 -14.02
N ASP A 462 -41.30 6.91 -13.47
CA ASP A 462 -41.87 5.65 -13.98
C ASP A 462 -40.84 4.54 -14.29
N GLY A 463 -39.78 4.47 -13.48
CA GLY A 463 -38.71 3.47 -13.64
C GLY A 463 -37.69 3.78 -14.74
N LYS A 464 -37.73 4.98 -15.32
CA LYS A 464 -36.74 5.47 -16.29
C LYS A 464 -35.97 6.65 -15.73
N VAL A 465 -34.68 6.71 -16.03
CA VAL A 465 -33.87 7.90 -15.76
C VAL A 465 -34.35 9.03 -16.67
N VAL A 466 -34.76 10.15 -16.08
CA VAL A 466 -35.20 11.34 -16.83
C VAL A 466 -34.18 12.46 -16.77
N VAL A 467 -33.35 12.52 -15.73
CA VAL A 467 -32.29 13.52 -15.57
C VAL A 467 -31.09 12.89 -14.86
N ILE A 468 -29.90 13.17 -15.37
CA ILE A 468 -28.62 12.92 -14.70
C ILE A 468 -27.99 14.28 -14.43
N ASP A 469 -27.84 14.64 -13.16
CA ASP A 469 -27.09 15.82 -12.74
C ASP A 469 -25.64 15.35 -12.47
N MET A 470 -24.69 15.76 -13.31
CA MET A 470 -23.28 15.39 -13.21
C MET A 470 -22.38 16.60 -13.47
N GLU A 471 -21.08 16.48 -13.17
CA GLU A 471 -20.11 17.51 -13.53
C GLU A 471 -20.16 17.82 -15.03
N TYR A 472 -20.13 19.11 -15.37
CA TYR A 472 -20.25 19.54 -16.77
C TYR A 472 -19.07 19.04 -17.60
N MET A 473 -19.38 18.28 -18.65
CA MET A 473 -18.42 17.80 -19.63
C MET A 473 -18.26 18.83 -20.75
N PRO A 474 -17.10 19.51 -20.89
CA PRO A 474 -16.88 20.40 -22.01
C PRO A 474 -16.74 19.62 -23.32
N GLY A 475 -17.20 20.21 -24.42
CA GLY A 475 -17.05 19.65 -25.77
C GLY A 475 -18.23 19.97 -26.69
N GLU A 476 -17.95 19.99 -27.99
CA GLU A 476 -18.95 20.04 -29.06
C GLU A 476 -19.30 18.61 -29.48
N ARG A 477 -20.55 18.34 -29.89
CA ARG A 477 -20.89 17.01 -30.39
C ARG A 477 -20.12 16.74 -31.68
N LEU A 478 -19.61 15.51 -31.83
CA LEU A 478 -18.81 15.14 -32.98
C LEU A 478 -19.56 15.32 -34.30
N ASP A 479 -20.87 15.10 -34.36
CA ASP A 479 -21.66 15.33 -35.59
C ASP A 479 -21.73 16.81 -36.03
N GLU A 480 -21.57 17.74 -35.09
CA GLU A 480 -21.50 19.18 -35.34
C GLU A 480 -20.07 19.58 -35.72
N ALA A 481 -19.09 19.18 -34.90
CA ALA A 481 -17.67 19.49 -35.09
C ALA A 481 -17.06 18.83 -36.34
N TRP A 482 -17.53 17.64 -36.75
CA TRP A 482 -16.96 16.89 -37.88
C TRP A 482 -17.00 17.65 -39.20
N LYS A 483 -17.95 18.58 -39.36
CA LYS A 483 -18.08 19.40 -40.58
C LYS A 483 -16.96 20.43 -40.71
N THR A 484 -16.35 20.84 -39.60
CA THR A 484 -15.33 21.88 -39.56
C THR A 484 -13.90 21.31 -39.52
N PHE A 485 -13.74 20.03 -39.16
CA PHE A 485 -12.44 19.37 -39.08
C PHE A 485 -11.78 19.10 -40.45
N ASN A 486 -10.46 19.30 -40.48
CA ASN A 486 -9.60 18.93 -41.60
C ASN A 486 -9.31 17.41 -41.62
N PRO A 487 -8.72 16.86 -42.70
CA PRO A 487 -8.48 15.42 -42.83
C PRO A 487 -7.65 14.80 -41.71
N ASP A 488 -6.61 15.49 -41.22
CA ASP A 488 -5.72 14.97 -40.18
C ASP A 488 -6.43 14.93 -38.82
N GLN A 489 -7.24 15.94 -38.51
CA GLN A 489 -8.08 15.99 -37.30
C GLN A 489 -9.11 14.86 -37.31
N LYS A 490 -9.72 14.59 -38.47
CA LYS A 490 -10.66 13.47 -38.64
C LYS A 490 -9.98 12.12 -38.44
N LEU A 491 -8.77 11.96 -38.97
CA LEU A 491 -7.97 10.74 -38.77
C LEU A 491 -7.60 10.55 -37.29
N SER A 492 -7.19 11.63 -36.61
CA SER A 492 -6.87 11.59 -35.18
C SER A 492 -8.04 11.09 -34.34
N ILE A 493 -9.22 11.69 -34.50
CA ILE A 493 -10.44 11.26 -33.81
C ILE A 493 -10.80 9.82 -34.19
N ALA A 494 -10.68 9.45 -35.47
CA ALA A 494 -10.97 8.07 -35.90
C ALA A 494 -10.04 7.04 -35.25
N PHE A 495 -8.75 7.34 -35.10
CA PHE A 495 -7.80 6.46 -34.41
C PHE A 495 -8.11 6.34 -32.91
N GLU A 496 -8.46 7.45 -32.28
CA GLU A 496 -8.82 7.48 -30.86
C GLU A 496 -10.10 6.67 -30.59
N LEU A 497 -11.15 6.90 -31.37
CA LEU A 497 -12.40 6.12 -31.30
C LEU A 497 -12.17 4.64 -31.60
N HIS A 498 -11.30 4.31 -32.57
CA HIS A 498 -10.92 2.93 -32.85
C HIS A 498 -10.23 2.28 -31.65
N SER A 499 -9.35 3.01 -30.96
CA SER A 499 -8.71 2.54 -29.72
C SER A 499 -9.75 2.22 -28.63
N TYR A 500 -10.72 3.11 -28.40
CA TYR A 500 -11.77 2.87 -27.40
C TYR A 500 -12.63 1.65 -27.73
N VAL A 501 -13.04 1.50 -29.00
CA VAL A 501 -13.79 0.32 -29.43
C VAL A 501 -12.98 -0.97 -29.24
N ASN A 502 -11.67 -0.95 -29.53
CA ASN A 502 -10.82 -2.11 -29.31
C ASN A 502 -10.72 -2.46 -27.82
N GLN A 503 -10.57 -1.48 -26.93
CA GLN A 503 -10.53 -1.69 -25.48
C GLN A 503 -11.83 -2.33 -24.98
N LEU A 504 -13.00 -1.88 -25.46
CA LEU A 504 -14.27 -2.51 -25.13
C LEU A 504 -14.32 -3.96 -25.65
N HIS A 505 -13.85 -4.17 -26.88
CA HIS A 505 -13.83 -5.51 -27.49
C HIS A 505 -12.84 -6.49 -26.86
N GLU A 506 -11.90 -6.05 -26.02
CA GLU A 506 -11.06 -6.93 -25.21
C GLU A 506 -11.87 -7.64 -24.11
N LEU A 507 -12.97 -7.04 -23.67
CA LEU A 507 -13.88 -7.64 -22.70
C LEU A 507 -14.73 -8.72 -23.40
N LYS A 508 -14.44 -9.97 -23.08
CA LYS A 508 -15.11 -11.12 -23.70
C LYS A 508 -16.40 -11.49 -22.96
N GLY A 509 -17.46 -11.67 -23.74
CA GLY A 509 -18.76 -12.11 -23.25
C GLY A 509 -18.96 -13.62 -23.41
N SER A 510 -19.90 -14.17 -22.66
CA SER A 510 -20.35 -15.57 -22.77
C SER A 510 -21.78 -15.70 -23.32
N TYR A 511 -22.45 -14.57 -23.58
CA TYR A 511 -23.82 -14.48 -24.10
C TYR A 511 -23.99 -13.14 -24.85
N ILE A 512 -25.03 -13.02 -25.66
CA ILE A 512 -25.39 -11.80 -26.41
C ILE A 512 -26.60 -11.17 -25.74
N GLY A 513 -26.42 -10.04 -25.04
CA GLY A 513 -27.46 -9.38 -24.26
C GLY A 513 -26.91 -8.19 -23.47
N ALA A 514 -27.77 -7.49 -22.73
CA ALA A 514 -27.32 -6.43 -21.82
C ALA A 514 -26.57 -7.03 -20.61
N LEU A 515 -25.66 -6.27 -19.99
CA LEU A 515 -24.76 -6.74 -18.90
C LEU A 515 -25.44 -7.44 -17.72
N ASP A 516 -26.66 -7.01 -17.40
CA ASP A 516 -27.49 -7.57 -16.33
C ASP A 516 -28.24 -8.85 -16.76
N ARG A 517 -27.84 -9.45 -17.90
CA ARG A 517 -28.59 -10.48 -18.62
C ARG A 517 -30.00 -10.01 -19.04
N GLY A 518 -30.21 -8.71 -19.17
CA GLY A 518 -31.39 -8.13 -19.79
C GLY A 518 -31.41 -8.28 -21.31
N LYS A 519 -32.45 -7.73 -21.93
CA LYS A 519 -32.55 -7.66 -23.39
C LYS A 519 -31.56 -6.62 -23.92
N ALA A 520 -30.84 -6.95 -24.99
CA ALA A 520 -30.10 -5.99 -25.79
C ALA A 520 -31.03 -5.23 -26.74
N ILE A 521 -30.65 -4.04 -27.16
CA ILE A 521 -31.36 -3.28 -28.18
C ILE A 521 -30.53 -3.24 -29.46
N ILE A 522 -31.15 -3.64 -30.57
CA ILE A 522 -30.51 -3.64 -31.89
C ILE A 522 -31.29 -2.78 -32.87
N GLY A 523 -30.56 -2.12 -33.79
CA GLY A 523 -31.11 -1.37 -34.91
C GLY A 523 -31.31 0.13 -34.66
N GLN A 524 -30.66 0.97 -35.48
CA GLN A 524 -30.69 2.43 -35.35
C GLN A 524 -31.99 3.12 -35.83
N LYS A 525 -32.84 2.42 -36.61
CA LYS A 525 -34.09 2.99 -37.17
C LYS A 525 -35.36 2.45 -36.52
N THR A 526 -35.25 1.30 -35.86
CA THR A 526 -36.36 0.61 -35.20
C THR A 526 -35.71 -0.15 -34.06
N SER A 527 -35.67 0.47 -32.88
CA SER A 527 -35.07 -0.15 -31.70
C SER A 527 -35.84 -1.44 -31.41
N LEU A 528 -35.17 -2.56 -31.60
CA LEU A 528 -35.73 -3.88 -31.36
C LEU A 528 -35.05 -4.46 -30.13
N GLU A 529 -35.82 -4.69 -29.08
CA GLU A 529 -35.34 -5.45 -27.93
C GLU A 529 -35.16 -6.92 -28.32
N CYS A 530 -34.02 -7.51 -27.98
CA CYS A 530 -33.67 -8.87 -28.32
C CYS A 530 -32.84 -9.53 -27.21
N GLY A 531 -32.80 -10.87 -27.20
CA GLY A 531 -32.00 -11.63 -26.24
C GLY A 531 -32.56 -11.61 -24.81
N PRO A 532 -31.73 -11.98 -23.82
CA PRO A 532 -30.35 -12.47 -23.99
C PRO A 532 -30.32 -13.80 -24.74
N PHE A 533 -29.24 -14.05 -25.49
CA PHE A 533 -28.98 -15.30 -26.21
C PHE A 533 -27.72 -15.96 -25.65
N ASP A 534 -27.81 -17.21 -25.22
CA ASP A 534 -26.65 -17.93 -24.67
C ASP A 534 -25.71 -18.42 -25.79
N THR A 535 -26.17 -18.42 -27.05
CA THR A 535 -25.37 -18.85 -28.21
C THR A 535 -25.52 -17.95 -29.43
N GLU A 536 -24.47 -17.92 -30.26
CA GLU A 536 -24.47 -17.24 -31.57
C GLU A 536 -25.59 -17.78 -32.49
N GLN A 537 -25.93 -19.07 -32.37
CA GLN A 537 -26.96 -19.72 -33.16
C GLN A 537 -28.36 -19.18 -32.84
N GLU A 538 -28.69 -19.04 -31.55
CA GLU A 538 -29.96 -18.46 -31.11
C GLU A 538 -30.13 -17.02 -31.60
N PHE A 539 -29.05 -16.23 -31.55
CA PHE A 539 -29.05 -14.87 -32.08
C PHE A 539 -29.27 -14.84 -33.60
N LYS A 540 -28.61 -15.71 -34.36
CA LYS A 540 -28.81 -15.81 -35.83
C LYS A 540 -30.23 -16.18 -36.21
N GLU A 541 -30.82 -17.13 -35.49
CA GLU A 541 -32.21 -17.55 -35.71
C GLU A 541 -33.17 -16.38 -35.49
N PHE A 542 -32.92 -15.56 -34.46
CA PHE A 542 -33.66 -14.33 -34.23
C PHE A 542 -33.50 -13.31 -35.36
N ILE A 543 -32.27 -13.04 -35.84
CA ILE A 543 -32.05 -12.13 -36.98
C ILE A 543 -32.79 -12.63 -38.23
N LEU A 544 -32.64 -13.91 -38.59
CA LEU A 544 -33.24 -14.47 -39.80
C LEU A 544 -34.76 -14.59 -39.70
N GLY A 545 -35.27 -14.85 -38.50
CA GLY A 545 -36.70 -14.94 -38.18
C GLY A 545 -37.33 -13.56 -38.08
N ASP A 546 -37.13 -12.88 -36.97
CA ASP A 546 -37.96 -11.73 -36.59
C ASP A 546 -37.63 -10.46 -37.38
N ILE A 547 -36.37 -10.31 -37.82
CA ILE A 547 -35.91 -9.09 -38.51
C ILE A 547 -35.99 -9.23 -40.02
N VAL A 548 -35.54 -10.36 -40.56
CA VAL A 548 -35.37 -10.54 -42.01
C VAL A 548 -36.60 -11.20 -42.66
N THR A 549 -37.45 -11.93 -41.93
CA THR A 549 -38.66 -12.54 -42.52
C THR A 549 -39.60 -11.53 -43.19
N PRO A 550 -39.81 -10.31 -42.68
CA PRO A 550 -40.61 -9.29 -43.38
C PRO A 550 -39.99 -8.78 -44.69
N ALA A 551 -38.70 -9.04 -44.94
CA ALA A 551 -37.98 -8.52 -46.10
C ALA A 551 -38.23 -9.34 -47.39
N PRO A 552 -38.10 -8.71 -48.58
CA PRO A 552 -38.14 -9.38 -49.88
C PRO A 552 -37.16 -10.56 -49.98
N ASP A 553 -37.54 -11.60 -50.74
CA ASP A 553 -36.79 -12.87 -50.85
C ASP A 553 -35.31 -12.70 -51.21
N LEU A 554 -34.98 -11.71 -52.05
CA LEU A 554 -33.60 -11.40 -52.42
C LEU A 554 -32.76 -11.00 -51.20
N LEU A 555 -33.29 -10.13 -50.34
CA LEU A 555 -32.60 -9.67 -49.12
C LEU A 555 -32.50 -10.80 -48.08
N ARG A 556 -33.55 -11.63 -47.98
CA ARG A 556 -33.52 -12.84 -47.13
C ARG A 556 -32.46 -13.84 -47.59
N HIS A 557 -32.28 -13.99 -48.90
CA HIS A 557 -31.22 -14.83 -49.45
C HIS A 557 -29.84 -14.29 -49.11
N TYR A 558 -29.58 -12.99 -49.29
CA TYR A 558 -28.29 -12.37 -48.92
C TYR A 558 -28.00 -12.45 -47.41
N ALA A 559 -28.98 -12.19 -46.55
CA ALA A 559 -28.81 -12.22 -45.10
C ALA A 559 -28.32 -13.58 -44.58
N LYS A 560 -28.79 -14.68 -45.19
CA LYS A 560 -28.33 -16.04 -44.85
C LYS A 560 -26.85 -16.29 -45.14
N PHE A 561 -26.25 -15.57 -46.09
CA PHE A 561 -24.82 -15.70 -46.40
C PHE A 561 -23.97 -14.63 -45.72
N ALA A 562 -24.58 -13.56 -45.20
CA ALA A 562 -23.88 -12.48 -44.51
C ALA A 562 -23.56 -12.83 -43.04
N LEU A 563 -24.36 -13.71 -42.41
CA LEU A 563 -24.13 -14.19 -41.06
C LEU A 563 -23.12 -15.35 -41.09
N MET A 564 -21.83 -15.04 -40.92
CA MET A 564 -20.76 -16.06 -40.83
C MET A 564 -20.77 -16.75 -39.46
N ASP A 565 -20.02 -17.84 -39.31
CA ASP A 565 -19.85 -18.55 -38.03
C ASP A 565 -18.55 -18.14 -37.33
N GLY A 566 -18.55 -18.20 -35.99
CA GLY A 566 -17.36 -18.01 -35.18
C GLY A 566 -17.08 -16.55 -34.84
N TYR A 567 -18.12 -15.73 -34.76
CA TYR A 567 -17.97 -14.39 -34.20
C TYR A 567 -17.60 -14.47 -32.72
N GLU A 568 -16.65 -13.63 -32.32
CA GLU A 568 -16.30 -13.49 -30.92
C GLU A 568 -17.35 -12.61 -30.22
N ILE A 569 -17.85 -13.07 -29.07
CA ILE A 569 -18.77 -12.30 -28.24
C ILE A 569 -17.94 -11.32 -27.42
N VAL A 570 -18.20 -10.03 -27.61
CA VAL A 570 -17.45 -8.95 -26.99
C VAL A 570 -18.39 -7.89 -26.43
N PHE A 571 -17.93 -7.14 -25.44
CA PHE A 571 -18.68 -6.00 -24.89
C PHE A 571 -18.60 -4.79 -25.82
N THR A 572 -19.71 -4.09 -26.06
CA THR A 572 -19.71 -2.88 -26.89
C THR A 572 -20.76 -1.85 -26.44
N HIS A 573 -20.66 -0.61 -26.93
CA HIS A 573 -21.55 0.50 -26.53
C HIS A 573 -22.95 0.43 -27.18
N ALA A 574 -23.12 -0.37 -28.23
CA ALA A 574 -24.30 -0.55 -29.09
C ALA A 574 -24.85 0.70 -29.81
N ASP A 575 -24.74 1.91 -29.24
CA ASP A 575 -25.08 3.20 -29.84
C ASP A 575 -23.87 4.14 -29.97
N PHE A 576 -22.78 3.61 -30.54
CA PHE A 576 -21.54 4.35 -30.79
C PHE A 576 -21.69 5.32 -31.97
N ALA A 577 -22.43 6.42 -31.75
CA ALA A 577 -22.79 7.40 -32.78
C ALA A 577 -22.12 8.76 -32.54
N PRO A 578 -21.79 9.55 -33.59
CA PRO A 578 -21.18 10.87 -33.43
C PRO A 578 -21.97 11.87 -32.56
N ARG A 579 -23.29 11.70 -32.44
CA ARG A 579 -24.11 12.53 -31.54
C ARG A 579 -23.84 12.28 -30.05
N ASN A 580 -23.32 11.10 -29.71
CA ASN A 580 -23.03 10.67 -28.34
C ASN A 580 -21.55 10.85 -27.99
N ILE A 581 -20.77 11.50 -28.86
CA ILE A 581 -19.34 11.70 -28.69
C ILE A 581 -19.10 13.21 -28.56
N LEU A 582 -18.53 13.62 -27.43
CA LEU A 582 -18.09 15.00 -27.24
C LEU A 582 -16.62 15.14 -27.62
N VAL A 583 -16.29 16.20 -28.34
CA VAL A 583 -14.93 16.52 -28.76
C VAL A 583 -14.55 17.96 -28.44
N GLU A 584 -13.30 18.16 -28.07
CA GLU A 584 -12.69 19.48 -27.86
C GLU A 584 -11.25 19.44 -28.39
N GLU A 585 -10.83 20.50 -29.08
CA GLU A 585 -9.47 20.63 -29.62
C GLU A 585 -8.93 19.41 -30.39
N CYS A 586 -9.81 18.67 -31.08
CA CYS A 586 -9.50 17.45 -31.86
C CYS A 586 -9.15 16.21 -31.03
N ARG A 587 -9.67 16.12 -29.81
CA ARG A 587 -9.68 14.91 -28.98
C ARG A 587 -11.09 14.52 -28.58
N VAL A 588 -11.29 13.25 -28.28
CA VAL A 588 -12.52 12.73 -27.69
C VAL A 588 -12.52 13.04 -26.20
N MET A 589 -13.52 13.80 -25.76
CA MET A 589 -13.69 14.19 -24.36
C MET A 589 -14.58 13.22 -23.61
N ALA A 590 -15.62 12.71 -24.28
CA ALA A 590 -16.60 11.81 -23.67
C ALA A 590 -17.27 10.94 -24.71
N ILE A 591 -17.67 9.74 -24.26
CA ILE A 591 -18.67 8.91 -24.93
C ILE A 591 -19.84 8.81 -23.95
N LEU A 592 -21.00 9.27 -24.38
CA LEU A 592 -22.23 9.38 -23.60
C LEU A 592 -23.22 8.29 -24.03
N ASP A 593 -24.31 8.15 -23.27
CA ASP A 593 -25.47 7.32 -23.64
C ASP A 593 -25.21 5.80 -23.58
N TRP A 594 -24.59 5.36 -22.48
CA TRP A 594 -24.24 3.96 -22.21
C TRP A 594 -25.44 3.05 -21.89
N GLU A 595 -26.68 3.56 -21.94
CA GLU A 595 -27.88 2.80 -21.57
C GLU A 595 -28.11 1.56 -22.44
N TYR A 596 -27.52 1.51 -23.63
CA TYR A 596 -27.58 0.38 -24.55
C TYR A 596 -26.30 -0.47 -24.58
N ALA A 597 -25.30 -0.17 -23.75
CA ALA A 597 -24.05 -0.92 -23.74
C ALA A 597 -24.25 -2.36 -23.22
N GLY A 598 -23.60 -3.32 -23.86
CA GLY A 598 -23.82 -4.75 -23.65
C GLY A 598 -23.06 -5.60 -24.64
#